data_AF-A0A2V7BW04-F1
#
_entry.id   AF-A0A2V7BW04-F1
#
_cell.length_a   1.000
_cell.length_b   1.000
_cell.length_c   1.000
_cell.angle_alpha   90.00
_cell.angle_beta   90.00
_cell.angle_gamma   90.00
#
_symmetry.space_group_name_H-M   'P 1'
#
loop_
_entity.id
_entity.type
_entity.pdbx_description
1 polymer ?
#
loop_
_entity_poly.entity_id
_entity_poly.type
_entity_poly.pdbx_seq_one_letter_code
_entity_poly.pdbx_strand_id
1 'polypeptide(L)'
;MAGQALTPDEYVDAIVQVAERDASVARVVREIVSLDASVRSSALDLVVAHLRVHAAARDVIDCIDALKRDVVAERIAARLAAPREGDATV
;
A
#
# COMPACT_ATOMS: atom_id res chain seq x y z
N MET A 1 8.41 -11.56 19.74
CA MET A 1 7.01 -11.15 19.51
C MET A 1 6.71 -11.44 18.04
N ALA A 2 6.01 -12.53 17.72
CA ALA A 2 5.59 -12.77 16.35
C ALA A 2 4.49 -11.76 16.02
N GLY A 3 4.77 -10.80 15.14
CA GLY A 3 3.75 -9.90 14.62
C GLY A 3 2.66 -10.75 13.95
N GLN A 4 1.43 -10.62 14.46
CA GLN A 4 0.25 -11.16 13.79
C GLN A 4 0.19 -10.50 12.41
N ALA A 5 0.11 -11.31 11.35
CA ALA A 5 -0.10 -10.76 10.02
C ALA A 5 -1.44 -10.01 10.00
N LEU A 6 -1.42 -8.75 9.60
CA LEU A 6 -2.63 -7.93 9.51
C LEU A 6 -3.58 -8.53 8.46
N THR A 7 -4.87 -8.34 8.66
CA THR A 7 -5.89 -8.60 7.65
C THR A 7 -5.72 -7.63 6.47
N PRO A 8 -6.25 -7.94 5.27
CA PRO A 8 -6.20 -7.03 4.14
C PRO A 8 -6.79 -5.64 4.45
N ASP A 9 -7.85 -5.58 5.26
CA ASP A 9 -8.47 -4.33 5.70
C ASP A 9 -7.53 -3.50 6.57
N GLU A 10 -6.88 -4.14 7.54
CA GLU A 10 -5.90 -3.47 8.40
C GLU A 10 -4.68 -2.96 7.62
N TYR A 11 -4.25 -3.65 6.57
CA TYR A 11 -3.23 -3.13 5.65
C TYR A 11 -3.72 -1.90 4.88
N VAL A 12 -4.94 -1.93 4.33
CA VAL A 12 -5.54 -0.76 3.66
C VAL A 12 -5.59 0.43 4.60
N ASP A 13 -6.08 0.23 5.82
CA ASP A 13 -6.19 1.28 6.83
C ASP A 13 -4.83 1.85 7.23
N ALA A 14 -3.85 0.98 7.50
CA ALA A 14 -2.51 1.41 7.86
C ALA A 14 -1.84 2.21 6.73
N ILE A 15 -1.93 1.74 5.49
CA ILE A 15 -1.35 2.42 4.32
C ILE A 15 -2.01 3.78 4.10
N VAL A 16 -3.35 3.85 4.19
CA VAL A 16 -4.10 5.11 4.04
C VAL A 16 -3.75 6.08 5.16
N GLN A 17 -3.68 5.64 6.42
CA GLN A 17 -3.29 6.51 7.54
C GLN A 17 -1.89 7.11 7.38
N VAL A 18 -0.93 6.34 6.86
CA VAL A 18 0.42 6.86 6.60
C VAL A 18 0.40 7.85 5.42
N ALA A 19 -0.27 7.49 4.32
CA ALA A 19 -0.46 8.39 3.19
C ALA A 19 -1.18 9.69 3.60
N GLU A 20 -2.07 9.63 4.59
CA GLU A 20 -2.76 10.81 5.07
C GLU A 20 -1.84 11.78 5.80
N ARG A 21 -0.82 11.27 6.49
CA ARG A 21 0.17 12.05 7.25
C ARG A 21 1.27 12.62 6.37
N ASP A 22 1.54 12.02 5.21
CA ASP A 22 2.64 12.40 4.33
C ASP A 22 2.21 12.41 2.85
N ALA A 23 2.19 13.61 2.25
CA ALA A 23 1.79 13.82 0.86
C ALA A 23 2.74 13.15 -0.16
N SER A 24 4.03 12.99 0.17
CA SER A 24 4.99 12.30 -0.67
C SER A 24 4.68 10.80 -0.72
N VAL A 25 4.34 10.20 0.43
CA VAL A 25 3.91 8.80 0.51
C VAL A 25 2.59 8.61 -0.23
N ALA A 26 1.61 9.49 -0.02
CA ALA A 26 0.34 9.43 -0.76
C ALA A 26 0.53 9.49 -2.28
N ARG A 27 1.49 10.28 -2.76
CA ARG A 27 1.81 10.32 -4.19
C ARG A 27 2.37 8.99 -4.66
N VAL A 28 3.39 8.44 -3.98
CA VAL A 28 4.01 7.16 -4.37
C VAL A 28 2.99 6.02 -4.35
N VAL A 29 2.16 5.94 -3.31
CA VAL A 29 1.12 4.91 -3.22
C VAL A 29 0.13 5.03 -4.37
N ARG A 30 -0.30 6.25 -4.72
CA ARG A 30 -1.17 6.50 -5.89
C ARG A 30 -0.54 6.03 -7.19
N GLU A 31 0.74 6.33 -7.43
CA GLU A 31 1.45 5.85 -8.61
C GLU A 31 1.46 4.31 -8.65
N ILE A 32 1.80 3.65 -7.55
CA ILE A 32 1.86 2.17 -7.47
C ILE A 32 0.49 1.54 -7.75
N VAL A 33 -0.59 2.04 -7.14
CA VAL A 33 -1.93 1.46 -7.34
C VAL A 33 -2.52 1.78 -8.71
N SER A 34 -2.03 2.85 -9.37
CA SER A 34 -2.44 3.21 -10.74
C SER A 34 -1.77 2.35 -11.83
N LEU A 35 -0.72 1.61 -11.50
CA LEU A 35 -0.10 0.68 -12.43
C LEU A 35 -1.09 -0.43 -12.81
N ASP A 36 -0.94 -0.95 -14.04
CA ASP A 36 -1.58 -2.20 -14.44
C ASP A 36 -1.26 -3.32 -13.43
N ALA A 37 -2.25 -4.18 -13.14
CA ALA A 37 -2.15 -5.23 -12.12
C ALA A 37 -0.94 -6.14 -12.33
N SER A 38 -0.67 -6.55 -13.58
CA SER A 38 0.45 -7.44 -13.90
C SER A 38 1.79 -6.75 -13.73
N VAL A 39 1.86 -5.46 -14.08
CA VAL A 39 3.06 -4.61 -13.90
C VAL A 39 3.32 -4.37 -12.41
N ARG A 40 2.29 -4.00 -11.66
CA ARG A 40 2.36 -3.80 -10.20
C ARG A 40 2.85 -5.06 -9.51
N SER A 41 2.24 -6.22 -9.79
CA SER A 41 2.63 -7.48 -9.16
C SER A 41 4.10 -7.82 -9.47
N SER A 42 4.50 -7.73 -10.74
CA SER A 42 5.86 -8.05 -11.16
C SER A 42 6.91 -7.11 -10.55
N ALA A 43 6.62 -5.81 -10.48
CA ALA A 43 7.51 -4.84 -9.86
C ALA A 43 7.67 -5.10 -8.36
N LEU A 44 6.57 -5.38 -7.66
CA LEU A 44 6.58 -5.67 -6.23
C LEU A 44 7.25 -7.02 -5.91
N ASP A 45 7.15 -8.02 -6.80
CA ASP A 45 7.89 -9.28 -6.67
C ASP A 45 9.41 -9.07 -6.68
N LEU A 46 9.93 -8.17 -7.52
CA LEU A 46 11.35 -7.81 -7.52
C LEU A 46 11.78 -7.16 -6.20
N VAL A 47 10.94 -6.29 -5.64
CA VAL A 47 11.20 -5.66 -4.34
C VAL A 47 11.22 -6.70 -3.22
N VAL A 48 10.24 -7.62 -3.19
CA VAL A 48 10.22 -8.71 -2.21
C VAL A 48 11.46 -9.59 -2.31
N ALA A 49 11.86 -9.95 -3.53
CA ALA A 49 13.07 -10.75 -3.75
C ALA A 49 14.32 -10.04 -3.21
N HIS A 50 14.47 -8.74 -3.47
CA HIS A 50 15.57 -7.94 -2.94
C HIS A 50 15.54 -7.87 -1.40
N LEU A 51 14.38 -7.60 -0.81
CA LEU A 51 14.23 -7.52 0.64
C LEU A 51 14.56 -8.84 1.34
N ARG A 52 14.14 -9.98 0.80
CA ARG A 52 14.46 -11.31 1.37
C ARG A 52 15.96 -11.58 1.47
N VAL A 53 16.76 -10.99 0.58
CA VAL A 53 18.22 -11.15 0.57
C VAL A 53 18.89 -10.20 1.56
N HIS A 54 18.36 -8.98 1.72
CA HIS A 54 19.05 -7.89 2.41
C HIS A 54 18.44 -7.47 3.75
N ALA A 55 17.22 -7.91 4.09
CA ALA A 55 16.53 -7.49 5.29
C ALA A 55 15.57 -8.57 5.83
N ALA A 56 15.60 -8.82 7.14
CA ALA A 56 14.60 -9.63 7.83
C ALA A 56 13.33 -8.82 8.15
N ALA A 57 12.71 -8.22 7.13
CA ALA A 57 11.56 -7.32 7.28
C ALA A 57 10.24 -8.01 6.94
N ARG A 58 9.81 -8.96 7.78
CA ARG A 58 8.58 -9.75 7.56
C ARG A 58 7.34 -8.87 7.35
N ASP A 59 7.15 -7.88 8.20
CA ASP A 59 5.97 -7.00 8.14
C ASP A 59 5.93 -6.16 6.84
N VAL A 60 7.11 -5.82 6.30
CA VAL A 60 7.22 -5.10 5.01
C VAL A 60 6.87 -6.02 3.85
N ILE A 61 7.32 -7.27 3.90
CA ILE A 61 6.97 -8.28 2.87
C ILE A 61 5.46 -8.51 2.87
N ASP A 62 4.83 -8.66 4.04
CA ASP A 62 3.39 -8.88 4.13
C ASP A 62 2.59 -7.67 3.62
N CYS A 63 3.06 -6.44 3.87
CA CYS A 63 2.49 -5.21 3.31
C CYS A 63 2.60 -5.15 1.78
N ILE A 64 3.75 -5.55 1.23
CA ILE A 64 3.96 -5.62 -0.23
C ILE A 64 3.04 -6.69 -0.84
N ASP A 65 2.92 -7.86 -0.21
CA ASP A 65 2.02 -8.91 -0.67
C ASP A 65 0.54 -8.50 -0.60
N ALA A 66 0.16 -7.59 0.31
CA ALA A 66 -1.16 -6.96 0.30
C ALA A 66 -1.34 -6.03 -0.91
N LEU A 67 -0.36 -5.14 -1.19
CA LEU A 67 -0.40 -4.20 -2.32
C LEU A 67 -0.46 -4.89 -3.70
N LYS A 68 0.06 -6.12 -3.81
CA LYS A 68 -0.05 -6.92 -5.04
C LYS A 68 -1.48 -7.33 -5.38
N ARG A 69 -2.39 -7.38 -4.39
CA ARG A 69 -3.78 -7.82 -4.60
C ARG A 69 -4.61 -6.67 -5.16
N ASP A 70 -5.26 -6.91 -6.30
CA ASP A 70 -6.04 -5.89 -6.99
C ASP A 70 -7.12 -5.27 -6.11
N VAL A 71 -7.87 -6.09 -5.36
CA VAL A 71 -8.90 -5.61 -4.43
C VAL A 71 -8.36 -4.66 -3.36
N VAL A 72 -7.10 -4.85 -2.91
CA VAL A 72 -6.47 -3.96 -1.93
C VAL A 72 -6.04 -2.66 -2.60
N ALA A 73 -5.39 -2.76 -3.77
CA ALA A 73 -4.95 -1.62 -4.56
C ALA A 73 -6.13 -0.70 -4.96
N GLU A 74 -7.24 -1.28 -5.43
CA GLU A 74 -8.46 -0.56 -5.80
C GLU A 74 -9.07 0.18 -4.61
N ARG A 75 -9.10 -0.44 -3.44
CA ARG A 75 -9.64 0.19 -2.23
C ARG A 75 -8.76 1.32 -1.72
N ILE A 76 -7.44 1.16 -1.78
CA ILE A 76 -6.51 2.23 -1.46
C ILE A 76 -6.68 3.38 -2.46
N ALA A 77 -6.75 3.10 -3.76
CA ALA A 77 -6.98 4.10 -4.80
C ALA A 77 -8.28 4.88 -4.56
N ALA A 78 -9.38 4.18 -4.29
CA ALA A 78 -10.67 4.79 -4.00
C ALA A 78 -10.62 5.73 -2.79
N ARG A 79 -9.95 5.33 -1.70
CA ARG A 79 -9.82 6.16 -0.49
C ARG A 79 -8.90 7.36 -0.67
N LEU A 80 -7.83 7.22 -1.46
CA LEU A 80 -6.93 8.33 -1.76
C LEU A 80 -7.49 9.30 -2.82
N ALA A 81 -8.51 8.89 -3.58
CA ALA A 81 -9.24 9.73 -4.52
C ALA A 81 -10.42 10.48 -3.86
N ALA A 82 -10.94 9.99 -2.73
CA ALA A 82 -12.00 10.67 -2.00
C ALA A 82 -11.51 12.03 -1.49
N PRO A 83 -12.29 13.12 -1.67
CA PRO A 83 -11.99 14.38 -1.01
C PRO A 83 -11.99 14.14 0.49
N ARG A 84 -10.98 14.67 1.19
CA ARG A 84 -10.98 14.64 2.65
C ARG A 84 -12.25 15.34 3.10
N GLU A 85 -12.99 14.79 4.06
CA GLU A 85 -14.25 15.36 4.59
C GLU A 85 -14.11 16.80 5.15
N GLY A 86 -12.91 17.41 5.13
CA GLY A 86 -12.66 18.81 5.45
C GLY A 86 -12.32 19.75 4.28
N ASP A 87 -12.34 19.30 3.01
CA ASP A 87 -12.02 20.14 1.83
C ASP A 87 -13.28 20.70 1.12
N ALA A 88 -14.47 20.27 1.53
CA ALA A 88 -15.75 20.68 0.92
C ALA A 88 -16.35 21.97 1.53
N THR A 89 -15.54 22.86 2.09
CA THR A 89 -16.02 24.09 2.76
C THR A 89 -15.20 25.34 2.41
N VAL A 90 -14.97 25.58 1.12
CA VAL A 90 -14.52 26.89 0.61
C VAL A 90 -15.38 27.32 -0.57
#